data_AF-A0A132HXZ8-F1
#
_entry.id   AF-A0A132HXZ8-F1
#
_cell.length_a   1.000
_cell.length_b   1.000
_cell.length_c   1.000
_cell.angle_alpha   90.00
_cell.angle_beta   90.00
_cell.angle_gamma   90.00
#
_symmetry.space_group_name_H-M   'P 1'
#
loop_
_entity.id
_entity.type
_entity.pdbx_description
1 polymer ?
#
loop_
_entity_poly.entity_id
_entity_poly.type
_entity_poly.pdbx_seq_one_letter_code
_entity_poly.pdbx_strand_id
1 'polypeptide(L)'
;MKKKFICPICGYVHEGEEAPERCPQCKQIVEWKVVDESAALNFVTEHVLGIAKGTGDEMIKDLNAQFMSEATEVGMYLAMSRQADREGYPEIAEAFKRYAFEEADHCSRFAELLGEVVWDTKTNLYKRMIAECGACEEKMRIARVAKERNLDAIHDTVHEMAKDEARHGKGFEGLYKRYFEK
;
A
#
# COMPACT_ATOMS: atom_id res chain seq x y z
N MET A 1 7.90 -5.34 40.82
CA MET A 1 7.42 -4.86 39.50
C MET A 1 5.92 -4.62 39.63
N LYS A 2 5.40 -3.53 39.05
CA LYS A 2 3.95 -3.28 39.03
C LYS A 2 3.29 -4.29 38.07
N LYS A 3 2.10 -4.79 38.41
CA LYS A 3 1.36 -5.69 37.53
C LYS A 3 0.76 -4.87 36.38
N LYS A 4 0.60 -5.54 35.24
CA LYS A 4 -0.09 -4.98 34.07
C LYS A 4 -1.44 -5.66 33.89
N PHE A 5 -2.48 -4.86 33.72
CA PHE A 5 -3.84 -5.32 33.48
C PHE A 5 -4.33 -4.76 32.16
N ILE A 6 -4.86 -5.60 31.28
CA ILE A 6 -5.40 -5.18 29.99
C ILE A 6 -6.94 -5.23 30.01
N CYS A 7 -7.55 -4.15 29.53
CA CYS A 7 -8.97 -4.09 29.26
C CYS A 7 -9.29 -4.93 28.02
N PRO A 8 -10.12 -5.98 28.12
CA PRO A 8 -10.41 -6.88 26.99
C PRO A 8 -11.26 -6.23 25.89
N ILE A 9 -11.85 -5.06 26.15
CA ILE A 9 -12.71 -4.35 25.19
C ILE A 9 -11.90 -3.39 24.31
N CYS A 10 -11.06 -2.55 24.92
CA CYS A 10 -10.38 -1.46 24.21
C CYS A 10 -8.85 -1.60 24.19
N GLY A 11 -8.29 -2.62 24.83
CA GLY A 11 -6.85 -2.86 24.86
C GLY A 11 -6.06 -1.93 25.79
N TYR A 12 -6.70 -1.03 26.53
CA TYR A 12 -6.02 -0.18 27.51
C TYR A 12 -5.24 -1.02 28.53
N VAL A 13 -3.96 -0.70 28.70
CA VAL A 13 -3.07 -1.34 29.69
C VAL A 13 -2.93 -0.43 30.91
N HIS A 14 -3.33 -0.93 32.07
CA HIS A 14 -3.13 -0.30 33.37
C HIS A 14 -1.90 -0.88 34.07
N GLU A 15 -1.02 -0.03 34.59
CA GLU A 15 0.11 -0.45 35.42
C GLU A 15 -0.14 -0.08 36.89
N GLY A 16 -0.28 -1.07 37.75
CA GLY A 16 -0.66 -0.87 39.16
C GLY A 16 -0.51 -2.12 40.00
N GLU A 17 -0.85 -2.02 41.29
CA GLU A 17 -0.94 -3.19 42.17
C GLU A 17 -2.24 -3.97 41.93
N GLU A 18 -3.32 -3.23 41.64
CA GLU A 18 -4.67 -3.73 41.41
C GLU A 18 -5.28 -3.11 40.14
N ALA A 19 -6.24 -3.80 39.52
CA ALA A 19 -6.97 -3.27 38.38
C ALA A 19 -8.07 -2.30 38.85
N PRO A 20 -8.29 -1.16 38.17
CA PRO A 20 -9.34 -0.22 38.55
C PRO A 20 -10.73 -0.82 38.27
N GLU A 21 -11.73 -0.46 39.07
CA GLU A 21 -13.11 -0.94 38.89
C GLU A 21 -13.67 -0.64 37.49
N ARG A 22 -13.31 0.51 36.92
CA ARG A 22 -13.74 0.97 35.61
C ARG A 22 -12.54 1.32 34.74
N CYS A 23 -12.56 0.89 33.48
CA CYS A 23 -11.52 1.24 32.51
C CYS A 23 -11.43 2.77 32.31
N PRO A 24 -10.27 3.42 32.52
CA PRO A 24 -10.11 4.85 32.33
C PRO A 24 -10.33 5.31 30.88
N GLN A 25 -10.14 4.42 29.89
CA GLN A 25 -10.26 4.74 28.48
C GLN A 25 -11.69 4.56 27.97
N CYS A 26 -12.22 3.33 27.95
CA CYS A 26 -13.57 3.07 27.40
C CYS A 26 -14.71 3.22 28.41
N LYS A 27 -14.38 3.49 29.69
CA LYS A 27 -15.34 3.65 30.79
C LYS A 27 -16.22 2.42 31.06
N GLN A 28 -15.92 1.25 30.51
CA GLN A 28 -16.63 0.01 30.83
C GLN A 28 -16.09 -0.64 32.10
N ILE A 29 -16.97 -1.34 32.81
CA ILE A 29 -16.58 -2.29 33.86
C ILE A 29 -16.23 -3.59 33.14
N VAL A 30 -15.04 -4.13 33.39
CA VAL A 30 -14.53 -5.29 32.67
C VAL A 30 -13.87 -6.27 33.63
N GLU A 31 -13.87 -7.54 33.24
CA GLU A 31 -12.98 -8.53 33.85
C GLU A 31 -11.57 -8.31 33.29
N TRP A 32 -10.71 -7.69 34.09
CA TRP A 32 -9.35 -7.38 33.68
C TRP A 32 -8.50 -8.63 33.52
N LYS A 33 -7.77 -8.70 32.41
CA LYS A 33 -6.79 -9.76 32.19
C LYS A 33 -5.42 -9.29 32.65
N VAL A 34 -4.70 -10.12 33.41
CA VAL A 34 -3.29 -9.84 33.74
C VAL A 34 -2.46 -10.09 32.48
N VAL A 35 -1.59 -9.13 32.14
CA VAL A 35 -0.66 -9.28 31.02
C VAL A 35 0.51 -10.14 31.47
N ASP A 36 0.73 -11.25 30.78
CA ASP A 36 1.96 -12.02 30.89
C ASP A 36 3.02 -11.39 30.00
N GLU A 37 3.93 -10.63 30.61
CA GLU A 37 5.03 -9.96 29.89
C GLU A 37 6.09 -10.94 29.36
N SER A 38 6.05 -12.21 29.78
CA SER A 38 6.94 -13.26 29.28
C SER A 38 6.36 -14.03 28.09
N ALA A 39 5.05 -13.91 27.86
CA ALA A 39 4.40 -14.55 26.73
C ALA A 39 4.70 -13.81 25.42
N ALA A 40 4.88 -14.58 24.34
CA ALA A 40 4.89 -14.02 23.00
C ALA A 40 3.51 -13.42 22.65
N LEU A 41 3.51 -12.36 21.84
CA LEU A 41 2.26 -11.81 21.32
C LEU A 41 1.54 -12.87 20.47
N ASN A 42 0.25 -13.03 20.73
CA ASN A 42 -0.63 -13.93 20.00
C ASN A 42 -1.82 -13.15 19.44
N PHE A 43 -1.86 -12.99 18.12
CA PHE A 43 -2.96 -12.35 17.41
C PHE A 43 -3.96 -13.42 16.96
N VAL A 44 -5.26 -13.17 17.17
CA VAL A 44 -6.32 -14.16 16.88
C VAL A 44 -6.53 -14.36 15.39
N THR A 45 -6.30 -13.31 14.59
CA THR A 45 -6.44 -13.33 13.14
C THR A 45 -5.58 -12.22 12.52
N GLU A 46 -5.27 -12.39 11.24
CA GLU A 46 -4.49 -11.44 10.43
C GLU A 46 -4.94 -11.52 8.98
N HIS A 47 -4.62 -10.49 8.20
CA HIS A 47 -4.73 -10.56 6.74
C HIS A 47 -3.71 -11.56 6.21
N VAL A 48 -4.15 -12.46 5.33
CA VAL A 48 -3.30 -13.48 4.72
C VAL A 48 -3.12 -13.16 3.25
N LEU A 49 -1.86 -12.91 2.85
CA LEU A 49 -1.53 -12.70 1.45
C LEU A 49 -1.76 -13.98 0.64
N GLY A 50 -2.49 -13.86 -0.46
CA GLY A 50 -2.80 -14.98 -1.35
C GLY A 50 -3.88 -15.92 -0.85
N ILE A 51 -4.80 -15.46 0.00
CA ILE A 51 -5.91 -16.28 0.50
C ILE A 51 -6.84 -16.80 -0.63
N ALA A 52 -6.84 -16.14 -1.80
CA ALA A 52 -7.58 -16.62 -2.96
C ALA A 52 -6.93 -17.85 -3.64
N LYS A 53 -5.69 -18.20 -3.30
CA LYS A 53 -5.03 -19.39 -3.90
C LYS A 53 -5.83 -20.65 -3.59
N GLY A 54 -6.24 -21.36 -4.64
CA GLY A 54 -7.04 -22.57 -4.51
C GLY A 54 -8.56 -22.35 -4.51
N THR A 55 -9.06 -21.13 -4.69
CA THR A 55 -10.50 -20.87 -4.82
C THR A 55 -11.07 -21.21 -6.21
N GLY A 56 -10.23 -21.68 -7.13
CA GLY A 56 -10.60 -22.03 -8.51
C GLY A 56 -10.36 -20.91 -9.52
N ASP A 57 -10.20 -21.28 -10.79
CA ASP A 57 -9.76 -20.40 -11.88
C ASP A 57 -10.73 -19.23 -12.13
N GLU A 58 -12.04 -19.46 -11.97
CA GLU A 58 -13.07 -18.43 -12.16
C GLU A 58 -12.92 -17.30 -11.13
N MET A 59 -12.79 -17.64 -9.85
CA MET A 59 -12.60 -16.66 -8.79
C MET A 59 -11.28 -15.89 -8.96
N ILE A 60 -10.19 -16.59 -9.29
CA ILE A 60 -8.90 -15.94 -9.56
C ILE A 60 -9.00 -14.98 -10.75
N LYS A 61 -9.70 -15.37 -11.81
CA LYS A 61 -9.92 -14.52 -12.99
C LYS A 61 -10.71 -13.27 -12.63
N ASP A 62 -11.80 -13.41 -11.85
CA ASP A 62 -12.64 -12.28 -11.45
C ASP A 62 -11.86 -11.30 -10.57
N LEU A 63 -11.09 -11.80 -9.59
CA LEU A 63 -10.26 -10.96 -8.73
C LEU A 63 -9.15 -10.24 -9.51
N ASN A 64 -8.54 -10.90 -10.50
CA ASN A 64 -7.56 -10.26 -11.38
C ASN A 64 -8.20 -9.17 -12.26
N ALA A 65 -9.41 -9.42 -12.77
CA ALA A 65 -10.14 -8.42 -13.56
C ALA A 65 -10.47 -7.19 -12.71
N GLN A 66 -10.90 -7.39 -11.46
CA GLN A 66 -11.14 -6.28 -10.53
C GLN A 66 -9.84 -5.54 -10.18
N PHE A 67 -8.75 -6.24 -9.84
CA PHE A 67 -7.44 -5.60 -9.62
C PHE A 67 -7.04 -4.68 -10.78
N MET A 68 -7.19 -5.14 -12.02
CA MET A 68 -6.86 -4.34 -13.21
C MET A 68 -7.83 -3.16 -13.43
N SER A 69 -9.12 -3.35 -13.13
CA SER A 69 -10.12 -2.28 -13.21
C SER A 69 -9.77 -1.16 -12.23
N GLU A 70 -9.64 -1.50 -10.95
CA GLU A 70 -9.32 -0.55 -9.88
C GLU A 70 -8.00 0.17 -10.12
N ALA A 71 -6.95 -0.56 -10.53
CA ALA A 71 -5.65 0.04 -10.88
C ALA A 71 -5.75 1.08 -12.03
N THR A 72 -6.63 0.83 -12.99
CA THR A 72 -6.85 1.74 -14.12
C THR A 72 -7.64 2.96 -13.69
N GLU A 73 -8.64 2.79 -12.81
CA GLU A 73 -9.45 3.89 -12.27
C GLU A 73 -8.61 4.89 -11.49
N VAL A 74 -7.61 4.46 -10.72
CA VAL A 74 -6.65 5.38 -10.05
C VAL A 74 -6.03 6.36 -11.06
N GLY A 75 -5.49 5.85 -12.16
CA GLY A 75 -4.86 6.68 -13.20
C GLY A 75 -5.88 7.57 -13.92
N MET A 76 -7.07 7.03 -14.21
CA MET A 76 -8.16 7.76 -14.86
C MET A 76 -8.65 8.92 -14.00
N TYR A 77 -8.96 8.69 -12.73
CA TYR A 77 -9.49 9.71 -11.83
C TYR A 77 -8.46 10.80 -11.54
N LEU A 78 -7.16 10.47 -11.40
CA LEU A 78 -6.11 11.50 -11.31
C LEU A 78 -6.00 12.35 -12.59
N ALA A 79 -6.18 11.76 -13.77
CA ALA A 79 -6.20 12.49 -15.04
C ALA A 79 -7.45 13.37 -15.18
N MET A 80 -8.63 12.85 -14.81
CA MET A 80 -9.90 13.59 -14.80
C MET A 80 -9.86 14.74 -13.79
N SER A 81 -9.24 14.54 -12.63
CA SER A 81 -9.01 15.59 -11.64
C SER A 81 -8.23 16.76 -12.23
N ARG A 82 -7.11 16.48 -12.91
CA ARG A 82 -6.30 17.51 -13.61
C ARG A 82 -7.12 18.23 -14.69
N GLN A 83 -8.07 17.55 -15.34
CA GLN A 83 -8.94 18.17 -16.31
C GLN A 83 -9.96 19.10 -15.66
N ALA A 84 -10.59 18.68 -14.57
CA ALA A 84 -11.52 19.50 -13.79
C ALA A 84 -10.85 20.78 -13.29
N ASP A 85 -9.60 20.71 -12.81
CA ASP A 85 -8.82 21.91 -12.43
C ASP A 85 -8.62 22.89 -13.60
N ARG A 86 -8.32 22.39 -14.82
CA ARG A 86 -8.14 23.23 -16.02
C ARG A 86 -9.44 23.92 -16.46
N GLU A 87 -10.57 23.28 -16.19
CA GLU A 87 -11.90 23.82 -16.50
C GLU A 87 -12.45 24.73 -15.38
N GLY A 88 -11.73 24.85 -14.26
CA GLY A 88 -12.10 25.73 -13.15
C GLY A 88 -13.05 25.10 -12.14
N TYR A 89 -13.07 23.77 -12.02
CA TYR A 89 -13.91 23.02 -11.06
C TYR A 89 -13.06 22.34 -9.97
N PRO A 90 -12.44 23.11 -9.05
CA PRO A 90 -11.53 22.55 -8.05
C PRO A 90 -12.22 21.57 -7.08
N GLU A 91 -13.49 21.75 -6.74
CA GLU A 91 -14.22 20.84 -5.87
C GLU A 91 -14.44 19.46 -6.53
N ILE A 92 -14.66 19.44 -7.85
CA ILE A 92 -14.76 18.20 -8.63
C ILE A 92 -13.39 17.55 -8.74
N ALA A 93 -12.33 18.35 -8.95
CA ALA A 93 -10.97 17.86 -8.99
C ALA A 93 -10.57 17.16 -7.67
N GLU A 94 -10.90 17.74 -6.53
CA GLU A 94 -10.65 17.14 -5.21
C GLU A 94 -11.50 15.87 -4.97
N ALA A 95 -12.75 15.84 -5.45
CA ALA A 95 -13.56 14.62 -5.40
C ALA A 95 -12.89 13.47 -6.18
N PHE A 96 -12.43 13.72 -7.41
CA PHE A 96 -11.69 12.73 -8.20
C PHE A 96 -10.39 12.27 -7.52
N LYS A 97 -9.62 13.16 -6.89
CA LYS A 97 -8.41 12.76 -6.14
C LYS A 97 -8.77 11.82 -4.98
N ARG A 98 -9.82 12.16 -4.22
CA ARG A 98 -10.28 11.32 -3.11
C ARG A 98 -10.67 9.92 -3.61
N TYR A 99 -11.50 9.85 -4.65
CA TYR A 99 -11.94 8.57 -5.19
C TYR A 99 -10.77 7.77 -5.77
N ALA A 100 -9.79 8.41 -6.40
CA ALA A 100 -8.56 7.72 -6.83
C ALA A 100 -7.82 7.03 -5.66
N PHE A 101 -7.82 7.62 -4.46
CA PHE A 101 -7.25 6.97 -3.28
C PHE A 101 -8.14 5.86 -2.70
N GLU A 102 -9.46 5.96 -2.84
CA GLU A 102 -10.40 4.89 -2.50
C GLU A 102 -10.21 3.67 -3.43
N GLU A 103 -10.09 3.88 -4.74
CA GLU A 103 -9.80 2.78 -5.68
C GLU A 103 -8.38 2.21 -5.50
N ALA A 104 -7.42 3.02 -5.05
CA ALA A 104 -6.10 2.51 -4.68
C ALA A 104 -6.19 1.56 -3.47
N ASP A 105 -7.05 1.84 -2.48
CA ASP A 105 -7.34 0.92 -1.37
C ASP A 105 -8.01 -0.36 -1.88
N HIS A 106 -9.03 -0.27 -2.73
CA HIS A 106 -9.67 -1.44 -3.37
C HIS A 106 -8.65 -2.31 -4.13
N CYS A 107 -7.83 -1.69 -4.99
CA CYS A 107 -6.76 -2.34 -5.74
C CYS A 107 -5.77 -3.07 -4.82
N SER A 108 -5.36 -2.43 -3.72
CA SER A 108 -4.45 -3.03 -2.74
C SER A 108 -5.02 -4.29 -2.08
N ARG A 109 -6.31 -4.28 -1.74
CA ARG A 109 -7.00 -5.45 -1.17
C ARG A 109 -7.08 -6.61 -2.16
N PHE A 110 -7.39 -6.35 -3.43
CA PHE A 110 -7.35 -7.39 -4.47
C PHE A 110 -5.93 -7.96 -4.64
N ALA A 111 -4.90 -7.10 -4.61
CA ALA A 111 -3.51 -7.53 -4.66
C ALA A 111 -3.13 -8.43 -3.48
N GLU A 112 -3.59 -8.11 -2.26
CA GLU A 112 -3.41 -8.95 -1.07
C GLU A 112 -4.13 -10.29 -1.21
N LEU A 113 -5.39 -10.30 -1.65
CA LEU A 113 -6.18 -11.52 -1.84
C LEU A 113 -5.49 -12.48 -2.84
N LEU A 114 -4.99 -11.94 -3.95
CA LEU A 114 -4.29 -12.70 -4.99
C LEU A 114 -2.88 -13.14 -4.53
N GLY A 115 -2.14 -12.24 -3.85
CA GLY A 115 -0.80 -12.50 -3.36
C GLY A 115 0.24 -12.77 -4.46
N GLU A 116 0.05 -12.14 -5.63
CA GLU A 116 0.92 -12.29 -6.80
C GLU A 116 1.86 -11.10 -7.02
N VAL A 117 1.53 -9.93 -6.47
CA VAL A 117 2.31 -8.68 -6.62
C VAL A 117 2.75 -8.06 -5.30
N VAL A 118 2.51 -8.77 -4.19
CA VAL A 118 2.86 -8.36 -2.81
C VAL A 118 3.42 -9.56 -2.04
N TRP A 119 4.52 -9.33 -1.33
CA TRP A 119 5.29 -10.31 -0.57
C TRP A 119 5.78 -9.72 0.76
N ASP A 120 6.76 -10.36 1.40
CA ASP A 120 7.51 -9.75 2.50
C ASP A 120 8.27 -8.49 2.03
N THR A 121 8.54 -7.58 2.98
CA THR A 121 9.15 -6.28 2.67
C THR A 121 10.51 -6.38 1.97
N LYS A 122 11.33 -7.39 2.30
CA LYS A 122 12.64 -7.57 1.66
C LYS A 122 12.45 -7.93 0.19
N THR A 123 11.56 -8.89 -0.09
CA THR A 123 11.23 -9.31 -1.47
C THR A 123 10.59 -8.17 -2.26
N ASN A 124 9.68 -7.39 -1.66
CA ASN A 124 9.06 -6.24 -2.31
C ASN A 124 10.11 -5.22 -2.77
N LEU A 125 11.01 -4.80 -1.88
CA LEU A 125 12.07 -3.84 -2.22
C LEU A 125 12.98 -4.37 -3.33
N TYR A 126 13.41 -5.63 -3.22
CA TYR A 126 14.28 -6.26 -4.23
C TYR A 126 13.62 -6.29 -5.61
N LYS A 127 12.38 -6.77 -5.68
CA LYS A 127 11.65 -6.86 -6.95
C LYS A 127 11.36 -5.48 -7.53
N ARG A 128 10.99 -4.51 -6.70
CA ARG A 128 10.70 -3.15 -7.18
C ARG A 128 11.95 -2.43 -7.67
N MET A 129 13.10 -2.50 -7.01
CA MET A 129 14.32 -1.84 -7.53
C MET A 129 14.74 -2.38 -8.92
N ILE A 130 14.57 -3.68 -9.16
CA ILE A 130 14.86 -4.30 -10.46
C ILE A 130 13.81 -3.87 -11.50
N ALA A 131 12.53 -3.88 -11.12
CA ALA A 131 11.46 -3.43 -11.99
C ALA A 131 11.65 -1.97 -12.43
N GLU A 132 12.07 -1.08 -11.52
CA GLU A 132 12.33 0.32 -11.87
C GLU A 132 13.53 0.48 -12.82
N CYS A 133 14.56 -0.37 -12.70
CA CYS A 133 15.68 -0.37 -13.64
C CYS A 133 15.20 -0.70 -15.08
N GLY A 134 14.40 -1.76 -15.22
CA GLY A 134 13.81 -2.14 -16.51
C GLY A 134 12.83 -1.09 -17.05
N ALA A 135 11.99 -0.52 -16.19
CA ALA A 135 11.04 0.53 -16.57
C ALA A 135 11.75 1.82 -17.00
N CYS A 136 12.88 2.17 -16.38
CA CYS A 136 13.73 3.27 -16.77
C CYS A 136 14.25 3.09 -18.20
N GLU A 137 14.79 1.90 -18.52
CA GLU A 137 15.30 1.60 -19.87
C GLU A 137 14.20 1.71 -20.93
N GLU A 138 13.03 1.11 -20.66
CA GLU A 138 11.92 1.12 -21.61
C GLU A 138 11.36 2.53 -21.83
N LYS A 139 11.22 3.34 -20.76
CA LYS A 139 10.80 4.74 -20.90
C LYS A 139 11.82 5.56 -21.69
N MET A 140 13.13 5.36 -21.48
CA MET A 140 14.16 6.01 -22.30
C MET A 140 14.10 5.59 -23.77
N ARG A 141 13.77 4.32 -24.07
CA ARG A 141 13.54 3.86 -25.44
C ARG A 141 12.36 4.60 -26.07
N ILE A 142 11.23 4.71 -25.37
CA ILE A 142 10.04 5.42 -25.85
C ILE A 142 10.35 6.91 -26.09
N ALA A 143 11.02 7.57 -25.14
CA ALA A 143 11.40 8.98 -25.27
C ALA A 143 12.29 9.23 -26.49
N ARG A 144 13.30 8.38 -26.73
CA ARG A 144 14.16 8.46 -27.92
C ARG A 144 13.38 8.32 -29.22
N VAL A 145 12.49 7.33 -29.32
CA VAL A 145 11.63 7.15 -30.50
C VAL A 145 10.71 8.36 -30.71
N ALA A 146 10.16 8.92 -29.63
CA ALA A 146 9.35 10.14 -29.71
C ALA A 146 10.18 11.31 -30.25
N LYS A 147 11.44 11.46 -29.81
CA LYS A 147 12.33 12.52 -30.29
C LYS A 147 12.69 12.37 -31.76
N GLU A 148 13.01 11.16 -32.21
CA GLU A 148 13.28 10.84 -33.63
C GLU A 148 12.10 11.19 -34.54
N ARG A 149 10.88 11.15 -34.00
CA ARG A 149 9.63 11.47 -34.71
C ARG A 149 9.15 12.91 -34.49
N ASN A 150 9.93 13.77 -33.84
CA ASN A 150 9.57 15.15 -33.49
C ASN A 150 8.28 15.25 -32.64
N LEU A 151 8.05 14.30 -31.75
CA LEU A 151 6.91 14.27 -30.82
C LEU A 151 7.34 14.79 -29.44
N ASP A 152 7.69 16.08 -29.37
CA ASP A 152 8.39 16.67 -28.21
C ASP A 152 7.60 16.52 -26.89
N ALA A 153 6.29 16.74 -26.88
CA ALA A 153 5.48 16.59 -25.66
C ALA A 153 5.51 15.17 -25.07
N ILE A 154 5.59 14.15 -25.94
CA ILE A 154 5.72 12.75 -25.54
C ILE A 154 7.13 12.49 -25.02
N HIS A 155 8.16 12.96 -25.75
CA HIS A 155 9.55 12.85 -25.32
C HIS A 155 9.75 13.45 -23.93
N ASP A 156 9.35 14.70 -23.73
CA ASP A 156 9.63 15.45 -22.50
C ASP A 156 8.97 14.78 -21.29
N THR A 157 7.71 14.36 -21.43
CA THR A 157 6.97 13.68 -20.36
C THR A 157 7.59 12.33 -20.02
N VAL A 158 7.83 11.48 -21.02
CA VAL A 158 8.30 10.09 -20.80
C VAL A 158 9.78 10.07 -20.37
N HIS A 159 10.60 10.99 -20.86
CA HIS A 159 11.98 11.14 -20.41
C HIS A 159 12.04 11.54 -18.93
N GLU A 160 11.20 12.47 -18.49
CA GLU A 160 11.15 12.82 -17.07
C GLU A 160 10.71 11.63 -16.21
N MET A 161 9.69 10.89 -16.65
CA MET A 161 9.27 9.65 -15.97
C MET A 161 10.40 8.61 -15.92
N ALA A 162 11.28 8.53 -16.92
CA ALA A 162 12.43 7.63 -16.87
C ALA A 162 13.41 8.00 -15.75
N LYS A 163 13.65 9.30 -15.53
CA LYS A 163 14.47 9.78 -14.40
C LYS A 163 13.81 9.48 -13.06
N ASP A 164 12.48 9.59 -13.00
CA ASP A 164 11.72 9.19 -11.81
C ASP A 164 11.92 7.72 -11.48
N GLU A 165 11.92 6.81 -12.46
CA GLU A 165 12.19 5.39 -12.17
C GLU A 165 13.62 5.15 -11.69
N ALA A 166 14.61 5.87 -12.22
CA ALA A 166 15.95 5.83 -11.65
C ALA A 166 15.99 6.30 -10.19
N ARG A 167 15.26 7.37 -9.85
CA ARG A 167 15.11 7.88 -8.48
C ARG A 167 14.39 6.87 -7.57
N HIS A 168 13.29 6.28 -8.02
CA HIS A 168 12.55 5.25 -7.28
C HIS A 168 13.40 4.00 -7.05
N GLY A 169 14.07 3.49 -8.09
CA GLY A 169 14.95 2.34 -8.02
C GLY A 169 16.10 2.55 -7.03
N LYS A 170 16.72 3.74 -7.02
CA LYS A 170 17.75 4.10 -6.03
C LYS A 170 17.20 4.20 -4.61
N GLY A 171 15.98 4.71 -4.44
CA GLY A 171 15.28 4.70 -3.16
C GLY A 171 15.08 3.29 -2.62
N PHE A 172 14.55 2.38 -3.44
CA PHE A 172 14.35 0.98 -3.08
C PHE A 172 15.68 0.24 -2.82
N GLU A 173 16.70 0.45 -3.66
CA GLU A 173 18.04 -0.13 -3.48
C GLU A 173 18.65 0.32 -2.14
N GLY A 174 18.58 1.61 -1.81
CA GLY A 174 19.11 2.14 -0.57
C GLY A 174 18.42 1.57 0.67
N LEU A 175 17.09 1.44 0.65
CA LEU A 175 16.32 0.81 1.71
C LEU A 175 16.63 -0.68 1.84
N TYR A 176 16.72 -1.39 0.71
CA TYR A 176 17.05 -2.80 0.69
C TYR A 176 18.41 -3.06 1.36
N LYS A 177 19.44 -2.32 0.95
CA LYS A 177 20.78 -2.40 1.53
C LYS A 177 20.78 -2.09 3.02
N ARG A 178 20.16 -0.97 3.42
CA ARG A 178 20.15 -0.51 4.82
C ARG A 178 19.54 -1.53 5.79
N TYR A 179 18.48 -2.23 5.38
CA TYR A 179 17.72 -3.08 6.29
C TYR A 179 17.95 -4.58 6.09
N PHE A 180 18.42 -5.02 4.90
CA PHE A 180 18.39 -6.44 4.52
C PHE A 180 19.68 -7.02 3.90
N GLU A 181 20.67 -6.19 3.58
CA GLU A 181 22.04 -6.62 3.28
C GLU A 181 22.96 -6.14 4.41
N LYS A 182 23.27 -7.04 5.34
CA LYS A 182 24.33 -6.87 6.34
C LYS A 182 25.47 -7.80 6.02
#